data_AF-A0A2A5DSI7-F1
#
_entry.id   AF-A0A2A5DSI7-F1
#
_cell.length_a   1.000
_cell.length_b   1.000
_cell.length_c   1.000
_cell.angle_alpha   90.00
_cell.angle_beta   90.00
_cell.angle_gamma   90.00
#
_symmetry.space_group_name_H-M   'P 1'
#
loop_
_entity.id
_entity.type
_entity.pdbx_description
1 polymer ?
#
loop_
_entity_poly.entity_id
_entity_poly.type
_entity_poly.pdbx_seq_one_letter_code
_entity_poly.pdbx_strand_id
1 'polypeptide(L)'
;MIQNATGEGFMSKNSAIPKAIPALPKTSLPDRPPPHPVLESPLPKLEIRKTDPQGAGHFGARRNGGRRKHLGIDLVAPPGTPVTSPLDGTVTRLGWPYGDDPSYRYVEVTTGTGLVARHFYVAPSVTLGETVTAGKSCLGTVQDLTKRYPHITNHLHLEIRQADDPARRDHRPRDANGQTANLYKTYPVIDPTYLLPKQA
;
A
#
# COMPACT_ATOMS: atom_id res chain seq x y z
N MET A 1 52.78 -16.30 -35.98
CA MET A 1 51.41 -16.74 -36.26
C MET A 1 50.92 -17.41 -34.98
N ILE A 2 50.16 -16.70 -34.14
CA ILE A 2 48.70 -16.68 -34.10
C ILE A 2 48.13 -18.04 -33.63
N GLN A 3 47.56 -18.02 -32.41
CA GLN A 3 46.47 -18.86 -31.83
C GLN A 3 46.83 -20.23 -31.22
N ASN A 4 46.25 -20.72 -30.11
CA ASN A 4 45.13 -20.25 -29.28
C ASN A 4 45.16 -20.87 -27.87
N ALA A 5 44.73 -20.04 -26.90
CA ALA A 5 43.92 -20.31 -25.69
C ALA A 5 43.91 -21.70 -25.01
N THR A 6 44.38 -21.66 -23.76
CA THR A 6 44.07 -22.54 -22.64
C THR A 6 42.58 -22.55 -22.30
N GLY A 7 42.00 -23.72 -22.04
CA GLY A 7 40.66 -23.88 -21.49
C GLY A 7 40.52 -25.15 -20.69
N GLU A 8 41.01 -25.15 -19.44
CA GLU A 8 40.69 -26.18 -18.46
C GLU A 8 39.30 -25.94 -17.87
N GLY A 9 38.59 -27.05 -17.63
CA GLY A 9 37.20 -27.08 -17.22
C GLY A 9 36.94 -26.47 -15.85
N PHE A 10 35.83 -25.73 -15.76
CA PHE A 10 35.26 -25.33 -14.48
C PHE A 10 33.94 -26.08 -14.27
N MET A 11 33.93 -26.90 -13.22
CA MET A 11 32.77 -27.65 -12.74
C MET A 11 31.60 -26.71 -12.43
N SER A 12 30.42 -27.09 -12.93
CA SER A 12 29.13 -26.47 -12.62
C SER A 12 28.85 -26.56 -11.11
N LYS A 13 28.81 -25.42 -10.43
CA LYS A 13 28.24 -25.32 -9.09
C LYS A 13 26.73 -25.15 -9.22
N ASN A 14 26.01 -26.23 -8.93
CA ASN A 14 24.57 -26.21 -8.68
C ASN A 14 24.23 -25.18 -7.59
N SER A 15 23.66 -24.05 -7.98
CA SER A 15 22.99 -23.14 -7.05
C SER A 15 21.55 -23.63 -6.86
N ALA A 16 21.30 -24.26 -5.71
CA ALA A 16 19.98 -24.73 -5.33
C ALA A 16 19.01 -23.55 -5.25
N ILE A 17 17.96 -23.58 -6.07
CA ILE A 17 16.80 -22.69 -5.99
C ILE A 17 16.17 -22.91 -4.60
N PRO A 18 15.99 -21.88 -3.75
CA PRO A 18 15.33 -22.09 -2.47
C PRO A 18 13.88 -22.56 -2.70
N LYS A 19 13.51 -23.62 -1.98
CA LYS A 19 12.21 -24.29 -2.01
C LYS A 19 11.06 -23.29 -1.79
N ALA A 20 9.95 -23.57 -2.48
CA ALA A 20 8.69 -22.84 -2.42
C ALA A 20 8.29 -22.43 -1.00
N ILE A 21 7.87 -21.16 -0.87
CA ILE A 21 7.27 -20.62 0.35
C ILE A 21 6.00 -21.45 0.65
N PRO A 22 5.86 -22.02 1.85
CA PRO A 22 4.68 -22.82 2.18
C PRO A 22 3.43 -21.94 2.19
N ALA A 23 2.33 -22.45 1.65
CA ALA A 23 1.03 -21.79 1.71
C ALA A 23 0.60 -21.59 3.17
N LEU A 24 0.15 -20.38 3.53
CA LEU A 24 -0.39 -20.13 4.87
C LEU A 24 -1.57 -21.08 5.14
N PRO A 25 -1.67 -21.63 6.36
CA PRO A 25 -2.80 -22.45 6.75
C PRO A 25 -4.09 -21.60 6.77
N LYS A 26 -5.19 -22.20 6.33
CA LYS A 26 -6.55 -21.63 6.47
C LYS A 26 -7.01 -21.78 7.92
N THR A 27 -6.46 -20.97 8.84
CA THR A 27 -6.95 -20.90 10.22
C THR A 27 -7.88 -19.70 10.36
N SER A 28 -8.95 -19.88 11.15
CA SER A 28 -9.82 -18.79 11.61
C SER A 28 -9.00 -17.65 12.22
N LEU A 29 -9.44 -16.40 12.01
CA LEU A 29 -8.76 -15.19 12.47
C LEU A 29 -8.44 -15.29 13.98
N PRO A 30 -7.21 -15.00 14.44
CA PRO A 30 -6.87 -15.03 15.85
C PRO A 30 -7.52 -13.87 16.63
N ASP A 31 -7.92 -14.13 17.88
CA ASP A 31 -8.58 -13.17 18.80
C ASP A 31 -7.70 -11.97 19.27
N ARG A 32 -6.45 -11.86 18.80
CA ARG A 32 -5.54 -10.73 19.12
C ARG A 32 -4.66 -10.38 17.91
N PRO A 33 -4.46 -9.10 17.56
CA PRO A 33 -3.48 -8.69 16.54
C PRO A 33 -2.08 -8.52 17.16
N PRO A 34 -1.04 -9.22 16.64
CA PRO A 34 0.35 -8.71 16.63
C PRO A 34 1.05 -8.99 15.27
N PRO A 35 2.14 -8.30 14.82
CA PRO A 35 3.03 -7.29 15.44
C PRO A 35 3.22 -6.05 14.53
N HIS A 36 2.15 -5.34 14.17
CA HIS A 36 2.26 -4.03 13.54
C HIS A 36 1.95 -2.96 14.59
N PRO A 37 2.68 -1.83 14.61
CA PRO A 37 2.39 -0.76 15.54
C PRO A 37 0.96 -0.27 15.32
N VAL A 38 0.30 0.14 16.41
CA VAL A 38 -0.86 1.02 16.29
C VAL A 38 -0.38 2.26 15.54
N LEU A 39 -1.07 2.59 14.46
CA LEU A 39 -0.79 3.72 13.61
C LEU A 39 -1.34 5.00 14.24
N GLU A 40 -0.69 6.12 13.96
CA GLU A 40 -1.31 7.42 14.22
C GLU A 40 -2.46 7.67 13.27
N SER A 41 -3.40 8.52 13.69
CA SER A 41 -4.53 8.90 12.83
C SER A 41 -4.03 9.78 11.67
N PRO A 42 -4.26 9.41 10.39
CA PRO A 42 -3.90 10.25 9.25
C PRO A 42 -4.89 11.41 9.03
N LEU A 43 -6.01 11.44 9.76
CA LEU A 43 -7.08 12.43 9.65
C LEU A 43 -7.57 12.88 11.04
N PRO A 44 -8.21 14.06 11.16
CA PRO A 44 -8.82 14.50 12.41
C PRO A 44 -9.97 13.60 12.88
N LYS A 45 -10.69 12.97 11.95
CA LYS A 45 -11.79 12.03 12.21
C LYS A 45 -11.59 10.75 11.42
N LEU A 46 -11.75 9.62 12.08
CA LEU A 46 -11.69 8.27 11.52
C LEU A 46 -13.09 7.70 11.42
N GLU A 47 -13.75 7.98 10.31
CA GLU A 47 -15.01 7.34 9.95
C GLU A 47 -14.81 6.56 8.66
N ILE A 48 -15.00 5.23 8.72
CA ILE A 48 -14.98 4.41 7.51
C ILE A 48 -16.22 4.74 6.68
N ARG A 49 -16.01 5.08 5.42
CA ARG A 49 -17.06 5.34 4.45
C ARG A 49 -17.99 4.14 4.36
N LYS A 50 -19.28 4.40 4.55
CA LYS A 50 -20.37 3.43 4.45
C LYS A 50 -20.67 3.13 2.98
N THR A 51 -21.78 2.43 2.75
CA THR A 51 -22.25 2.16 1.39
C THR A 51 -22.90 3.41 0.79
N ASP A 52 -22.50 3.72 -0.44
CA ASP A 52 -23.16 4.69 -1.32
C ASP A 52 -23.27 4.10 -2.74
N PRO A 53 -23.77 4.82 -3.76
CA PRO A 53 -23.93 4.28 -5.11
C PRO A 53 -22.65 3.73 -5.75
N GLN A 54 -21.47 4.15 -5.28
CA GLN A 54 -20.16 3.71 -5.78
C GLN A 54 -19.59 2.51 -5.01
N GLY A 55 -20.34 1.97 -4.05
CA GLY A 55 -19.97 0.81 -3.23
C GLY A 55 -19.70 1.17 -1.76
N ALA A 56 -18.98 0.29 -1.06
CA ALA A 56 -18.68 0.44 0.37
C ALA A 56 -17.17 0.63 0.62
N GLY A 57 -16.83 1.42 1.64
CA GLY A 57 -15.47 1.84 1.94
C GLY A 57 -14.65 0.93 2.87
N HIS A 58 -15.26 -0.10 3.46
CA HIS A 58 -14.55 -1.01 4.37
C HIS A 58 -13.58 -1.94 3.62
N PHE A 59 -12.59 -2.47 4.34
CA PHE A 59 -11.66 -3.45 3.79
C PHE A 59 -12.38 -4.70 3.29
N GLY A 60 -11.94 -5.24 2.15
CA GLY A 60 -12.52 -6.44 1.57
C GLY A 60 -13.88 -6.23 0.87
N ALA A 61 -14.44 -5.02 0.86
CA ALA A 61 -15.68 -4.72 0.18
C ALA A 61 -15.66 -5.15 -1.30
N ARG A 62 -16.79 -5.65 -1.82
CA ARG A 62 -16.86 -6.19 -3.18
C ARG A 62 -16.59 -5.08 -4.20
N ARG A 63 -15.83 -5.43 -5.24
CA ARG A 63 -15.57 -4.59 -6.41
C ARG A 63 -15.78 -5.42 -7.68
N ASN A 64 -16.23 -4.78 -8.77
CA ASN A 64 -16.45 -5.39 -10.08
C ASN A 64 -17.30 -6.69 -10.04
N GLY A 65 -18.41 -6.67 -9.32
CA GLY A 65 -19.30 -7.83 -9.14
C GLY A 65 -18.75 -8.92 -8.21
N GLY A 66 -17.70 -8.64 -7.45
CA GLY A 66 -17.02 -9.60 -6.57
C GLY A 66 -15.77 -10.23 -7.16
N ARG A 67 -15.39 -9.86 -8.39
CA ARG A 67 -14.12 -10.27 -9.01
C ARG A 67 -12.90 -9.67 -8.33
N ARG A 68 -13.09 -8.56 -7.61
CA ARG A 68 -12.06 -7.86 -6.83
C ARG A 68 -12.59 -7.51 -5.44
N LYS A 69 -11.65 -7.22 -4.55
CA LYS A 69 -11.90 -6.75 -3.19
C LYS A 69 -11.31 -5.37 -3.01
N HIS A 70 -11.85 -4.59 -2.08
CA HIS A 70 -11.23 -3.36 -1.64
C HIS A 70 -9.97 -3.67 -0.82
N LEU A 71 -8.81 -3.14 -1.25
CA LEU A 71 -7.49 -3.44 -0.66
C LEU A 71 -7.06 -2.42 0.41
N GLY A 72 -7.98 -1.57 0.82
CA GLY A 72 -7.73 -0.55 1.82
C GLY A 72 -9.03 -0.22 2.54
N ILE A 73 -9.02 0.90 3.23
CA ILE A 73 -10.22 1.53 3.76
C ILE A 73 -10.37 2.93 3.17
N ASP A 74 -11.62 3.34 3.02
CA ASP A 74 -11.97 4.70 2.65
C ASP A 74 -12.35 5.45 3.93
N LEU A 75 -11.54 6.42 4.35
CA LEU A 75 -11.81 7.27 5.51
C LEU A 75 -12.49 8.56 5.04
N VAL A 76 -13.72 8.81 5.52
CA VAL A 76 -14.52 9.98 5.14
C VAL A 76 -13.76 11.26 5.45
N ALA A 77 -13.57 12.09 4.42
CA ALA A 77 -12.86 13.35 4.54
C ALA A 77 -13.32 14.32 3.45
N PRO A 78 -13.65 15.57 3.79
CA PRO A 78 -13.89 16.63 2.80
C PRO A 78 -12.65 16.90 1.93
N PRO A 79 -12.81 17.37 0.68
CA PRO A 79 -11.70 17.89 -0.11
C PRO A 79 -10.95 19.00 0.65
N GLY A 80 -9.63 19.03 0.51
CA GLY A 80 -8.75 19.98 1.20
C GLY A 80 -8.35 19.58 2.62
N THR A 81 -8.94 18.52 3.20
CA THR A 81 -8.56 18.04 4.54
C THR A 81 -7.07 17.67 4.58
N PRO A 82 -6.26 18.20 5.52
CA PRO A 82 -4.87 17.79 5.68
C PRO A 82 -4.74 16.31 6.04
N VAL A 83 -3.78 15.64 5.42
CA VAL A 83 -3.45 14.23 5.68
C VAL A 83 -2.09 14.15 6.35
N THR A 84 -2.01 13.57 7.54
CA THR A 84 -0.75 13.33 8.25
C THR A 84 -0.24 11.92 8.00
N SER A 85 1.08 11.72 8.18
CA SER A 85 1.64 10.37 8.13
C SER A 85 1.14 9.52 9.31
N PRO A 86 0.60 8.32 9.10
CA PRO A 86 0.20 7.41 10.18
C PRO A 86 1.39 6.67 10.82
N LEU A 87 2.58 6.79 10.25
CA LEU A 87 3.80 6.10 10.66
C LEU A 87 5.05 6.94 10.40
N ASP A 88 6.12 6.64 11.13
CA ASP A 88 7.46 7.17 10.82
C ASP A 88 8.01 6.46 9.59
N GLY A 89 8.67 7.18 8.69
CA GLY A 89 9.27 6.55 7.52
C GLY A 89 9.77 7.53 6.48
N THR A 90 9.90 7.02 5.26
CA THR A 90 10.36 7.80 4.11
C THR A 90 9.30 7.79 3.02
N VAL A 91 9.10 8.93 2.36
CA VAL A 91 8.26 9.03 1.17
C VAL A 91 8.95 8.26 0.03
N THR A 92 8.45 7.07 -0.29
CA THR A 92 9.04 6.19 -1.30
C THR A 92 8.35 6.31 -2.65
N ARG A 93 7.16 6.91 -2.71
CA ARG A 93 6.47 7.14 -3.99
C ARG A 93 5.52 8.33 -3.96
N LEU A 94 5.55 9.09 -5.04
CA LEU A 94 4.51 10.04 -5.43
C LEU A 94 3.97 9.58 -6.78
N GLY A 95 2.68 9.27 -6.87
CA GLY A 95 2.15 8.64 -8.08
C GLY A 95 0.74 9.07 -8.44
N TRP A 96 0.16 8.34 -9.39
CA TRP A 96 -1.18 8.56 -9.93
C TRP A 96 -2.02 7.28 -9.76
N PRO A 97 -3.23 7.37 -9.19
CA PRO A 97 -4.12 6.23 -9.06
C PRO A 97 -4.63 5.71 -10.41
N TYR A 98 -4.72 6.61 -11.39
CA TYR A 98 -5.31 6.38 -12.70
C TYR A 98 -4.28 6.67 -13.79
N GLY A 99 -4.29 5.86 -14.85
CA GLY A 99 -3.45 6.11 -16.03
C GLY A 99 -4.08 7.12 -16.98
N ASP A 100 -5.40 7.24 -16.96
CA ASP A 100 -6.23 8.11 -17.80
C ASP A 100 -6.49 9.48 -17.19
N ASP A 101 -6.18 9.68 -15.91
CA ASP A 101 -6.55 10.89 -15.16
C ASP A 101 -5.43 11.32 -14.21
N PRO A 102 -4.55 12.24 -14.66
CA PRO A 102 -3.41 12.70 -13.87
C PRO A 102 -3.79 13.68 -12.75
N SER A 103 -5.07 14.09 -12.66
CA SER A 103 -5.52 15.04 -11.65
C SER A 103 -5.53 14.45 -10.24
N TYR A 104 -5.65 13.12 -10.13
CA TYR A 104 -5.57 12.41 -8.86
C TYR A 104 -4.16 11.91 -8.58
N ARG A 105 -3.73 12.02 -7.33
CA ARG A 105 -2.38 11.70 -6.86
C ARG A 105 -2.44 10.80 -5.64
N TYR A 106 -1.31 10.18 -5.32
CA TYR A 106 -1.11 9.48 -4.05
C TYR A 106 0.30 9.70 -3.49
N VAL A 107 0.41 9.50 -2.18
CA VAL A 107 1.68 9.49 -1.43
C VAL A 107 1.87 8.13 -0.80
N GLU A 108 3.05 7.54 -0.96
CA GLU A 108 3.46 6.29 -0.31
C GLU A 108 4.61 6.56 0.67
N VAL A 109 4.43 6.10 1.91
CA VAL A 109 5.43 6.15 2.97
C VAL A 109 5.80 4.73 3.34
N THR A 110 7.11 4.45 3.48
CA THR A 110 7.62 3.14 3.90
C THR A 110 8.48 3.28 5.15
N THR A 111 8.22 2.43 6.14
CA THR A 111 9.04 2.33 7.36
C THR A 111 10.35 1.60 7.06
N GLY A 112 11.35 1.73 7.94
CA GLY A 112 12.56 0.91 7.87
C GLY A 112 12.32 -0.60 8.05
N THR A 113 11.16 -0.98 8.60
CA THR A 113 10.73 -2.38 8.73
C THR A 113 9.95 -2.90 7.53
N GLY A 114 9.74 -2.06 6.50
CA GLY A 114 9.02 -2.42 5.28
C GLY A 114 7.50 -2.34 5.37
N LEU A 115 6.94 -1.76 6.42
CA LEU A 115 5.52 -1.44 6.45
C LEU A 115 5.27 -0.24 5.50
N VAL A 116 4.34 -0.40 4.57
CA VAL A 116 4.04 0.60 3.55
C VAL A 116 2.63 1.12 3.74
N ALA A 117 2.49 2.43 3.87
CA ALA A 117 1.21 3.14 3.86
C ALA A 117 1.06 3.95 2.58
N ARG A 118 0.04 3.64 1.77
CA ARG A 118 -0.28 4.38 0.56
C ARG A 118 -1.59 5.14 0.72
N HIS A 119 -1.49 6.45 0.50
CA HIS A 119 -2.54 7.44 0.71
C HIS A 119 -3.02 7.93 -0.66
N PHE A 120 -4.10 7.34 -1.15
CA PHE A 120 -4.68 7.71 -2.43
C PHE A 120 -5.58 8.93 -2.32
N TYR A 121 -5.64 9.69 -3.42
CA TYR A 121 -6.44 10.90 -3.56
C TYR A 121 -5.93 12.01 -2.65
N VAL A 122 -4.60 12.16 -2.60
CA VAL A 122 -3.89 13.18 -1.82
C VAL A 122 -3.04 14.01 -2.76
N ALA A 123 -3.29 15.31 -2.81
CA ALA A 123 -2.44 16.29 -3.46
C ALA A 123 -1.16 16.47 -2.60
N PRO A 124 0.02 16.03 -3.05
CA PRO A 124 1.20 15.95 -2.18
C PRO A 124 1.74 17.34 -1.81
N SER A 125 2.15 17.51 -0.55
CA SER A 125 2.96 18.64 -0.07
C SER A 125 4.39 18.22 0.33
N VAL A 126 4.75 16.97 0.07
CA VAL A 126 6.04 16.35 0.41
C VAL A 126 6.80 15.97 -0.86
N THR A 127 8.10 15.69 -0.69
CA THR A 127 9.02 15.30 -1.76
C THR A 127 9.44 13.84 -1.66
N LEU A 128 9.84 13.25 -2.79
CA LEU A 128 10.34 11.87 -2.82
C LEU A 128 11.66 11.76 -2.03
N GLY A 129 11.76 10.80 -1.12
CA GLY A 129 12.91 10.60 -0.24
C GLY A 129 12.85 11.39 1.07
N GLU A 130 11.80 12.19 1.28
CA GLU A 130 11.59 12.93 2.52
C GLU A 130 11.28 12.00 3.70
N THR A 131 11.91 12.25 4.85
CA THR A 131 11.58 11.57 6.11
C THR A 131 10.36 12.24 6.75
N VAL A 132 9.41 11.43 7.19
CA VAL A 132 8.17 11.88 7.82
C VAL A 132 8.00 11.27 9.20
N THR A 133 7.36 12.02 10.10
CA THR A 133 7.07 11.61 11.48
C THR A 133 5.57 11.37 11.65
N ALA A 134 5.23 10.24 12.28
CA ALA A 134 3.86 9.84 12.59
C ALA A 134 3.10 10.94 13.32
N GLY A 135 1.86 11.21 12.90
CA GLY A 135 0.96 12.21 13.49
C GLY A 135 1.38 13.68 13.31
N LYS A 136 2.59 13.95 12.80
CA LYS A 136 3.15 15.32 12.72
C LYS A 136 3.33 15.81 11.29
N SER A 137 3.96 15.01 10.44
CA SER A 137 4.26 15.43 9.06
C SER A 137 3.00 15.41 8.21
N CYS A 138 2.68 16.55 7.60
CA CYS A 138 1.61 16.66 6.61
C CYS A 138 2.09 16.12 5.26
N LEU A 139 1.42 15.10 4.74
CA LEU A 139 1.70 14.48 3.44
C LEU A 139 1.07 15.27 2.28
N GLY A 140 0.01 16.02 2.56
CA GLY A 140 -0.77 16.73 1.55
C GLY A 140 -2.21 16.95 1.98
N THR A 141 -3.08 17.18 1.00
CA THR A 141 -4.52 17.40 1.23
C THR A 141 -5.39 16.46 0.40
N VAL A 142 -6.53 16.05 0.96
CA VAL A 142 -7.51 15.19 0.29
C VAL A 142 -8.05 15.87 -0.98
N GLN A 143 -8.15 15.11 -2.06
CA GLN A 143 -8.67 15.59 -3.34
C GLN A 143 -10.18 15.35 -3.47
N ASP A 144 -10.82 16.08 -4.38
CA ASP A 144 -12.26 15.96 -4.66
C ASP A 144 -12.55 14.82 -5.64
N LEU A 145 -13.11 13.73 -5.13
CA LEU A 145 -13.50 12.55 -5.90
C LEU A 145 -14.84 12.69 -6.59
N THR A 146 -15.68 13.64 -6.18
CA THR A 146 -17.06 13.76 -6.70
C THR A 146 -17.09 14.08 -8.19
N LYS A 147 -16.03 14.71 -8.70
CA LYS A 147 -15.82 15.01 -10.13
C LYS A 147 -15.67 13.75 -10.98
N ARG A 148 -15.01 12.72 -10.45
CA ARG A 148 -14.81 11.43 -11.14
C ARG A 148 -15.91 10.42 -10.80
N TYR A 149 -16.40 10.45 -9.57
CA TYR A 149 -17.40 9.54 -9.06
C TYR A 149 -18.60 10.32 -8.51
N PRO A 150 -19.62 10.60 -9.34
CA PRO A 150 -20.82 11.27 -8.89
C PRO A 150 -21.47 10.54 -7.70
N HIS A 151 -21.91 11.31 -6.70
CA HIS A 151 -22.56 10.83 -5.47
C HIS A 151 -21.70 9.96 -4.55
N ILE A 152 -20.39 9.92 -4.76
CA ILE A 152 -19.49 9.27 -3.82
C ILE A 152 -19.38 10.08 -2.52
N THR A 153 -19.33 9.41 -1.38
CA THR A 153 -18.87 10.04 -0.14
C THR A 153 -17.37 10.32 -0.28
N ASN A 154 -16.95 11.59 -0.24
CA ASN A 154 -15.54 11.93 -0.42
C ASN A 154 -14.68 11.35 0.72
N HIS A 155 -13.48 10.87 0.38
CA HIS A 155 -12.64 10.11 1.31
C HIS A 155 -11.16 10.12 0.94
N LEU A 156 -10.33 9.82 1.93
CA LEU A 156 -8.96 9.33 1.77
C LEU A 156 -9.01 7.80 1.62
N HIS A 157 -8.38 7.24 0.59
CA HIS A 157 -8.23 5.78 0.48
C HIS A 157 -6.84 5.38 1.00
N LEU A 158 -6.82 4.57 2.06
CA LEU A 158 -5.61 4.12 2.75
C LEU A 158 -5.39 2.61 2.54
N GLU A 159 -4.28 2.26 1.90
CA GLU A 159 -3.80 0.88 1.83
C GLU A 159 -2.59 0.70 2.76
N ILE A 160 -2.58 -0.40 3.52
CA ILE A 160 -1.41 -0.85 4.29
C ILE A 160 -0.95 -2.19 3.73
N ARG A 161 0.36 -2.35 3.55
CA ARG A 161 0.97 -3.62 3.11
C ARG A 161 2.38 -3.78 3.66
N GLN A 162 2.89 -5.01 3.64
CA GLN A 162 4.30 -5.28 3.87
C GLN A 162 5.05 -5.31 2.53
N ALA A 163 6.15 -4.57 2.43
CA ALA A 163 7.10 -4.68 1.33
C ALA A 163 7.85 -6.01 1.39
N ASP A 164 8.15 -6.58 0.22
CA ASP A 164 9.06 -7.72 0.08
C ASP A 164 10.51 -7.32 0.34
N ASP A 165 10.87 -6.09 -0.06
CA ASP A 165 12.17 -5.47 0.17
C ASP A 165 11.96 -3.98 0.52
N PRO A 166 12.22 -3.57 1.78
CA PRO A 166 12.07 -2.18 2.22
C PRO A 166 13.04 -1.21 1.54
N ALA A 167 14.15 -1.69 0.94
CA ALA A 167 15.12 -0.84 0.27
C ALA A 167 14.72 -0.46 -1.16
N ARG A 168 13.69 -1.10 -1.73
CA ARG A 168 13.21 -0.78 -3.08
C ARG A 168 12.49 0.56 -3.11
N ARG A 169 12.62 1.30 -4.20
CA ARG A 169 11.80 2.50 -4.45
C ARG A 169 10.43 2.17 -5.03
N ASP A 170 10.31 1.03 -5.70
CA ASP A 170 9.03 0.53 -6.23
C ASP A 170 8.62 -0.71 -5.43
N HIS A 171 7.77 -0.51 -4.43
CA HIS A 171 7.15 -1.59 -3.67
C HIS A 171 5.90 -2.15 -4.38
N ARG A 172 5.83 -2.12 -5.72
CA ARG A 172 4.92 -2.97 -6.47
C ARG A 172 5.28 -4.42 -6.16
N PRO A 173 4.38 -5.18 -5.53
CA PRO A 173 4.67 -6.57 -5.18
C PRO A 173 5.04 -7.34 -6.42
N ARG A 174 6.04 -8.22 -6.29
CA ARG A 174 6.44 -9.15 -7.34
C ARG A 174 6.11 -10.57 -6.91
N ASP A 175 5.64 -11.39 -7.84
CA ASP A 175 5.44 -12.81 -7.57
C ASP A 175 6.79 -13.55 -7.50
N ALA A 176 6.75 -14.85 -7.21
CA ALA A 176 7.95 -15.68 -7.12
C ALA A 176 8.79 -15.70 -8.42
N ASN A 177 8.23 -15.26 -9.55
CA ASN A 177 8.88 -15.18 -10.85
C ASN A 177 9.35 -13.76 -11.20
N GLY A 178 9.25 -12.80 -10.27
CA GLY A 178 9.65 -11.42 -10.47
C GLY A 178 8.68 -10.57 -11.30
N GLN A 179 7.52 -11.11 -11.68
CA GLN A 179 6.47 -10.36 -12.38
C GLN A 179 5.65 -9.55 -11.40
N THR A 180 5.01 -8.45 -11.83
CA THR A 180 4.12 -7.68 -10.95
C THR A 180 2.98 -8.59 -10.47
N ALA A 181 2.93 -8.78 -9.16
CA ALA A 181 1.99 -9.68 -8.53
C ALA A 181 0.57 -9.12 -8.64
N ASN A 182 -0.40 -10.02 -8.75
CA ASN A 182 -1.79 -9.63 -8.69
C ASN A 182 -2.16 -9.32 -7.24
N LEU A 183 -2.28 -8.03 -6.92
CA LEU A 183 -2.61 -7.52 -5.59
C LEU A 183 -3.91 -8.12 -4.99
N TYR A 184 -4.80 -8.68 -5.82
CA TYR A 184 -6.03 -9.34 -5.37
C TYR A 184 -5.86 -10.83 -5.05
N LYS A 185 -4.68 -11.41 -5.31
CA LYS A 185 -4.39 -12.85 -5.20
C LYS A 185 -3.12 -13.19 -4.41
N THR A 186 -2.21 -12.24 -4.15
CA THR A 186 -0.91 -12.47 -3.48
C THR A 186 -0.64 -11.47 -2.34
N TYR A 187 0.09 -11.92 -1.30
CA TYR A 187 0.41 -11.30 0.02
C TYR A 187 0.92 -9.85 0.00
N PRO A 188 0.91 -9.10 1.15
CA PRO A 188 0.04 -9.15 2.33
C PRO A 188 -0.59 -7.77 2.52
N VAL A 189 -1.73 -7.54 1.89
CA VAL A 189 -2.52 -6.35 2.20
C VAL A 189 -3.07 -6.52 3.60
N ILE A 190 -2.78 -5.56 4.48
CA ILE A 190 -3.18 -5.56 5.87
C ILE A 190 -4.44 -4.72 6.00
N ASP A 191 -5.46 -5.23 6.67
CA ASP A 191 -6.67 -4.47 6.97
C ASP A 191 -6.31 -3.30 7.92
N PRO A 192 -6.36 -2.03 7.45
CA PRO A 192 -5.95 -0.90 8.27
C PRO A 192 -6.90 -0.64 9.45
N THR A 193 -8.11 -1.20 9.42
CA THR A 193 -9.14 -1.01 10.46
C THR A 193 -8.62 -1.38 11.85
N TYR A 194 -7.78 -2.41 11.95
CA TYR A 194 -7.26 -2.89 13.23
C TYR A 194 -5.97 -2.19 13.67
N LEU A 195 -5.37 -1.39 12.79
CA LEU A 195 -4.13 -0.66 13.07
C LEU A 195 -4.38 0.78 13.49
N LEU A 196 -5.50 1.36 13.06
CA LEU A 196 -5.87 2.73 13.43
C LEU A 196 -6.47 2.79 14.84
N PRO A 197 -6.32 3.93 15.53
CA PRO A 197 -6.87 4.10 16.87
C PRO A 197 -8.39 4.07 16.80
N LYS A 198 -9.02 3.44 17.80
CA LYS A 198 -10.47 3.52 17.96
C LYS A 198 -10.84 4.93 18.39
N GLN A 199 -11.88 5.50 17.79
CA GLN A 199 -12.47 6.73 18.32
C GLN A 199 -13.11 6.41 19.68
N ALA A 200 -12.82 7.24 20.69
CA ALA A 200 -13.44 7.17 22.01
C ALA A 200 -14.91 7.63 21.97
#